data_AF-A0A6D2IDZ6-F1
#
_entry.id   AF-A0A6D2IDZ6-F1
#
_cell.length_a   1.000
_cell.length_b   1.000
_cell.length_c   1.000
_cell.angle_alpha   90.00
_cell.angle_beta   90.00
_cell.angle_gamma   90.00
#
_symmetry.space_group_name_H-M   'P 1'
#
loop_
_entity.id
_entity.type
_entity.pdbx_description
1 polymer ?
#
loop_
_entity_poly.entity_id
_entity_poly.type
_entity_poly.pdbx_seq_one_letter_code
_entity_poly.pdbx_strand_id
1 'polypeptide(L)'
;MKPNSVIYISFGSLACIKNEQLMEIAAGLEASGASFIRVVRKNAGDDEEWLPEGMEERTKGKGMVIRGWVPQVLILDHQATGGFLTHCGCGATDGDVADFISREKVEKAVREVLVGEEAEERRRRAVKLAEMAKAAVEEGGSSFNDLNSFIEEFSS
;
A
#
# COMPACT_ATOMS: atom_id res chain seq x y z
N MET A 1 -4.44 -9.46 17.78
CA MET A 1 -4.54 -9.61 16.31
C MET A 1 -3.49 -10.61 15.86
N LYS A 2 -3.76 -11.47 14.87
CA LYS A 2 -2.77 -12.46 14.39
C LYS A 2 -1.68 -11.76 13.58
N PRO A 3 -0.40 -12.16 13.65
CA PRO A 3 0.62 -11.64 12.74
C PRO A 3 0.27 -11.89 11.27
N ASN A 4 0.74 -11.03 10.37
CA ASN A 4 0.55 -11.13 8.92
C ASN A 4 -0.90 -11.32 8.45
N SER A 5 -1.87 -10.73 9.15
CA SER A 5 -3.31 -10.93 8.89
C SER A 5 -4.04 -9.72 8.31
N VAL A 6 -3.38 -8.57 8.28
CA VAL A 6 -3.95 -7.29 7.82
C VAL A 6 -3.30 -6.88 6.52
N ILE A 7 -4.12 -6.52 5.53
CA ILE A 7 -3.62 -5.79 4.35
C ILE A 7 -3.77 -4.29 4.60
N TYR A 8 -2.66 -3.56 4.44
CA TYR A 8 -2.67 -2.10 4.43
C TYR A 8 -2.83 -1.62 2.98
N ILE A 9 -3.67 -0.62 2.74
CA ILE A 9 -3.90 -0.03 1.42
C ILE A 9 -3.74 1.48 1.52
N SER A 10 -2.83 2.02 0.72
CA SER A 10 -2.67 3.47 0.56
C SER A 10 -2.06 3.80 -0.78
N PHE A 11 -2.70 4.71 -1.51
CA PHE A 11 -2.25 5.16 -2.82
C PHE A 11 -1.51 6.51 -2.77
N GLY A 12 -1.13 6.99 -1.58
CA GLY A 12 -0.42 8.27 -1.44
C GLY A 12 -1.26 9.47 -1.89
N SER A 13 -0.61 10.64 -2.00
CA SER A 13 -1.25 11.91 -2.41
C SER A 13 -1.14 12.22 -3.91
N LEU A 14 -0.32 11.47 -4.65
CA LEU A 14 -0.05 11.72 -6.08
C LEU A 14 -0.91 10.86 -7.02
N ALA A 15 -1.64 9.87 -6.49
CA ALA A 15 -2.49 9.02 -7.31
C ALA A 15 -3.84 9.70 -7.57
N CYS A 16 -4.10 10.07 -8.83
CA CYS A 16 -5.43 10.47 -9.29
C CYS A 16 -6.25 9.20 -9.61
N ILE A 17 -6.99 8.69 -8.63
CA ILE A 17 -7.82 7.49 -8.78
C ILE A 17 -9.28 7.89 -8.90
N LYS A 18 -9.94 7.44 -9.98
CA LYS A 18 -11.37 7.69 -10.19
C LYS A 18 -12.23 6.97 -9.14
N ASN A 19 -13.41 7.52 -8.83
CA ASN A 19 -14.33 6.97 -7.83
C ASN A 19 -14.74 5.52 -8.15
N GLU A 20 -14.94 5.18 -9.43
CA GLU A 20 -15.30 3.83 -9.86
C GLU A 20 -14.23 2.81 -9.46
N GLN A 21 -12.95 3.16 -9.63
CA GLN A 21 -11.85 2.30 -9.22
C GLN A 21 -11.75 2.18 -7.70
N LEU A 22 -12.02 3.27 -6.97
CA LEU A 22 -12.07 3.24 -5.50
C LEU A 22 -13.21 2.34 -4.99
N MET A 23 -14.35 2.31 -5.68
CA MET A 23 -15.46 1.41 -5.38
C MET A 23 -15.11 -0.05 -5.63
N GLU A 24 -14.48 -0.38 -6.77
CA GLU A 24 -14.06 -1.76 -7.05
C GLU A 24 -13.03 -2.26 -6.02
N ILE A 25 -12.10 -1.40 -5.61
CA ILE A 25 -11.15 -1.73 -4.54
C ILE A 25 -11.90 -1.99 -3.22
N ALA A 26 -12.90 -1.17 -2.90
CA ALA A 26 -13.69 -1.33 -1.68
C ALA A 26 -14.44 -2.66 -1.68
N ALA A 27 -15.14 -2.95 -2.77
CA ALA A 27 -15.93 -4.17 -2.95
C ALA A 27 -15.03 -5.42 -2.92
N GLY A 28 -13.85 -5.37 -3.55
CA GLY A 28 -12.89 -6.48 -3.52
C GLY A 28 -12.30 -6.74 -2.14
N LEU A 29 -12.02 -5.68 -1.37
CA LEU A 29 -11.59 -5.81 0.03
C LEU A 29 -12.69 -6.44 0.89
N GLU A 30 -13.92 -5.99 0.75
CA GLU A 30 -15.07 -6.56 1.45
C GLU A 30 -15.24 -8.05 1.11
N ALA A 31 -15.27 -8.39 -0.19
CA ALA A 31 -15.44 -9.76 -0.68
C ALA A 31 -14.31 -10.71 -0.24
N SER A 32 -13.08 -10.18 -0.11
CA SER A 32 -11.94 -10.98 0.37
C SER A 32 -12.17 -11.55 1.77
N GLY A 33 -12.94 -10.83 2.61
CA GLY A 33 -13.17 -11.16 4.02
C GLY A 33 -11.95 -10.95 4.91
N ALA A 34 -10.84 -10.43 4.36
CA ALA A 34 -9.60 -10.16 5.07
C ALA A 34 -9.73 -8.97 6.02
N SER A 35 -8.85 -8.90 7.02
CA SER A 35 -8.71 -7.68 7.80
C SER A 35 -7.94 -6.64 7.00
N PHE A 36 -8.38 -5.38 7.03
CA PHE A 36 -7.75 -4.33 6.23
C PHE A 36 -7.72 -2.98 6.94
N ILE A 37 -6.69 -2.19 6.61
CA ILE A 37 -6.61 -0.76 6.89
C ILE A 37 -6.52 -0.05 5.55
N ARG A 38 -7.54 0.74 5.21
CA ARG A 38 -7.56 1.53 3.96
C ARG A 38 -7.49 3.01 4.27
N VAL A 39 -6.52 3.69 3.68
CA VAL A 39 -6.38 5.14 3.78
C VAL A 39 -6.80 5.78 2.48
N VAL A 40 -7.74 6.72 2.55
CA VAL A 40 -8.20 7.50 1.40
C VAL A 40 -7.94 8.98 1.68
N ARG A 41 -7.19 9.63 0.77
CA ARG A 41 -6.98 11.07 0.78
C ARG A 41 -7.79 11.67 -0.36
N LYS A 42 -8.68 12.60 -0.04
CA LYS A 42 -9.44 13.37 -1.01
C LYS A 42 -9.36 14.86 -0.68
N ASN A 43 -9.54 15.67 -1.71
CA ASN A 43 -9.59 17.12 -1.58
C ASN A 43 -10.98 17.56 -1.09
N ALA A 44 -11.08 18.75 -0.51
CA ALA A 44 -12.37 19.29 -0.05
C ALA A 44 -13.33 19.45 -1.24
N GLY A 45 -14.52 18.82 -1.15
CA GLY A 45 -15.58 18.91 -2.17
C GLY A 45 -15.88 17.61 -2.91
N ASP A 46 -15.12 16.54 -2.67
CA ASP A 46 -15.42 15.23 -3.24
C ASP A 46 -16.53 14.51 -2.43
N ASP A 47 -17.61 14.14 -3.11
CA ASP A 47 -18.69 13.33 -2.52
C ASP A 47 -18.18 11.92 -2.11
N GLU A 48 -18.88 11.30 -1.15
CA GLU A 48 -18.55 9.99 -0.57
C GLU A 48 -18.91 8.79 -1.46
N GLU A 49 -19.20 9.03 -2.74
CA GLU A 49 -19.61 8.03 -3.76
C GLU A 49 -18.45 7.10 -4.24
N TRP A 50 -17.50 6.82 -3.37
CA TRP A 50 -16.35 5.96 -3.63
C TRP A 50 -16.30 4.76 -2.68
N LEU A 51 -17.23 4.69 -1.72
CA LEU A 51 -17.38 3.58 -0.79
C LEU A 51 -18.77 2.94 -0.98
N PRO A 52 -18.87 1.60 -1.08
CA PRO A 52 -20.15 0.91 -1.11
C PRO A 52 -20.99 1.26 0.12
N GLU A 53 -22.26 1.57 -0.11
CA GLU A 53 -23.20 1.92 0.95
C GLU A 53 -23.19 0.86 2.06
N GLY A 54 -23.08 1.30 3.33
CA GLY A 54 -23.08 0.43 4.51
C GLY A 54 -21.84 -0.44 4.72
N MET A 55 -20.78 -0.28 3.90
CA MET A 55 -19.57 -1.11 4.00
C MET A 55 -18.90 -1.04 5.37
N GLU A 56 -18.79 0.15 5.99
CA GLU A 56 -18.11 0.30 7.29
C GLU A 56 -18.80 -0.52 8.40
N GLU A 57 -20.13 -0.60 8.39
CA GLU A 57 -20.85 -1.44 9.37
C GLU A 57 -20.74 -2.93 9.01
N ARG A 58 -20.85 -3.31 7.73
CA ARG A 58 -20.69 -4.72 7.31
C ARG A 58 -19.28 -5.27 7.58
N THR A 59 -18.27 -4.41 7.53
CA THR A 59 -16.86 -4.77 7.76
C THR A 59 -16.39 -4.51 9.18
N LYS A 60 -17.29 -4.14 10.10
CA LYS A 60 -16.96 -3.83 11.50
C LYS A 60 -16.18 -4.95 12.17
N GLY A 61 -15.07 -4.59 12.81
CA GLY A 61 -14.14 -5.53 13.44
C GLY A 61 -13.17 -6.23 12.48
N LYS A 62 -13.32 -6.04 11.17
CA LYS A 62 -12.37 -6.53 10.14
C LYS A 62 -11.69 -5.39 9.38
N GLY A 63 -12.45 -4.37 9.01
CA GLY A 63 -12.01 -3.25 8.19
C GLY A 63 -11.96 -1.94 8.96
N MET A 64 -10.96 -1.13 8.67
CA MET A 64 -10.89 0.27 9.11
C MET A 64 -10.62 1.17 7.90
N VAL A 65 -11.51 2.13 7.66
CA VAL A 65 -11.35 3.16 6.63
C VAL A 65 -10.93 4.46 7.31
N ILE A 66 -9.77 4.98 6.95
CA ILE A 66 -9.22 6.23 7.47
C ILE A 66 -9.27 7.29 6.37
N ARG A 67 -9.96 8.39 6.67
CA ARG A 67 -10.05 9.57 5.82
C ARG A 67 -8.93 10.54 6.24
N GLY A 68 -7.98 10.82 5.34
CA GLY A 68 -6.87 11.75 5.59
C GLY A 68 -5.49 11.12 5.76
N TRP A 69 -4.70 11.63 6.71
CA TRP A 69 -3.29 11.24 6.89
C TRP A 69 -3.11 10.18 7.97
N VAL A 70 -2.13 9.29 7.77
CA VAL A 70 -1.67 8.31 8.76
C VAL A 70 -0.15 8.21 8.76
N PRO A 71 0.47 7.84 9.89
CA PRO A 71 1.90 7.52 9.96
C PRO A 71 2.16 6.16 9.30
N GLN A 72 2.29 6.14 7.97
CA GLN A 72 2.43 4.91 7.16
C GLN A 72 3.52 3.97 7.66
N VAL A 73 4.67 4.51 8.11
CA VAL A 73 5.78 3.71 8.63
C VAL A 73 5.35 2.86 9.83
N LEU A 74 4.57 3.41 10.76
CA LEU A 74 4.10 2.69 11.95
C LEU A 74 3.11 1.58 11.60
N ILE A 75 2.28 1.77 10.57
CA ILE A 75 1.36 0.73 10.10
C ILE A 75 2.14 -0.41 9.45
N LEU A 76 3.13 -0.08 8.62
CA LEU A 76 3.96 -1.07 7.93
C LEU A 76 4.84 -1.87 8.89
N ASP A 77 5.33 -1.25 9.96
CA ASP A 77 6.18 -1.90 10.98
C ASP A 77 5.38 -2.80 11.96
N HIS A 78 4.06 -2.68 11.97
CA HIS A 78 3.24 -3.43 12.90
C HIS A 78 3.11 -4.92 12.50
N GLN A 79 3.38 -5.84 13.43
CA GLN A 79 3.39 -7.31 13.21
C GLN A 79 2.13 -7.89 12.56
N ALA A 80 0.97 -7.23 12.69
CA ALA A 80 -0.28 -7.68 12.10
C ALA A 80 -0.34 -7.44 10.58
N THR A 81 0.45 -6.50 10.06
CA THR A 81 0.49 -6.16 8.63
C THR A 81 1.18 -7.28 7.86
N GLY A 82 0.42 -7.93 6.97
CA GLY A 82 0.89 -9.05 6.14
C GLY A 82 1.06 -8.71 4.67
N GLY A 83 0.59 -7.53 4.24
CA GLY A 83 0.70 -7.06 2.87
C GLY A 83 0.41 -5.56 2.76
N PHE A 84 0.94 -4.95 1.71
CA PHE A 84 0.74 -3.54 1.40
C PHE A 84 0.35 -3.37 -0.07
N LEU A 85 -0.82 -2.81 -0.31
CA LEU A 85 -1.26 -2.38 -1.64
C LEU A 85 -0.94 -0.89 -1.82
N THR A 86 -0.08 -0.58 -2.79
CA THR A 86 0.39 0.76 -3.11
C THR A 86 0.38 0.99 -4.62
N HIS A 87 0.42 2.25 -5.04
CA HIS A 87 0.46 2.64 -6.45
C HIS A 87 1.85 2.49 -7.10
N CYS A 88 2.88 2.09 -6.35
CA CYS A 88 4.30 2.09 -6.75
C CYS A 88 4.70 3.45 -7.36
N GLY A 89 5.27 4.35 -6.53
CA GLY A 89 5.64 5.71 -6.91
C GLY A 89 6.76 5.85 -7.94
N CYS A 90 6.57 5.33 -9.15
CA CYS A 90 7.30 5.73 -10.34
C CYS A 90 6.39 6.71 -11.10
N GLY A 91 6.90 7.91 -11.40
CA GLY A 91 6.14 8.93 -12.11
C GLY A 91 5.51 8.33 -13.36
N ALA A 92 4.19 8.48 -13.50
CA ALA A 92 3.53 8.24 -14.76
C ALA A 92 4.24 9.14 -15.78
N THR A 93 4.94 8.55 -16.75
CA THR A 93 5.15 9.24 -18.02
C THR A 93 3.76 9.59 -18.51
N ASP A 94 3.49 10.88 -18.75
CA ASP A 94 2.20 11.38 -19.22
C ASP A 94 1.64 10.48 -20.33
N GLY A 95 0.70 9.59 -19.98
CA GLY A 95 0.17 8.59 -20.92
C GLY A 95 -0.30 7.27 -20.32
N ASP A 96 0.25 6.82 -19.18
CA ASP A 96 -0.17 5.55 -18.58
C ASP A 96 -1.47 5.73 -17.76
N VAL A 97 -2.61 5.57 -18.43
CA VAL A 97 -3.89 5.35 -17.75
C VAL A 97 -3.79 3.98 -17.08
N ALA A 98 -3.69 3.94 -15.75
CA ALA A 98 -3.77 2.69 -15.01
C ALA A 98 -5.04 1.94 -15.42
N ASP A 99 -4.89 0.71 -15.92
CA ASP A 99 -5.99 -0.14 -16.33
C ASP A 99 -7.02 -0.29 -15.20
N PHE A 100 -8.30 -0.29 -15.55
CA PHE A 100 -9.37 -0.55 -14.60
C PHE A 100 -9.26 -1.97 -14.03
N ILE A 101 -9.27 -2.08 -12.70
CA ILE A 101 -9.17 -3.33 -11.96
C ILE A 101 -10.50 -3.64 -11.30
N SER A 102 -11.12 -4.76 -11.69
CA SER A 102 -12.38 -5.21 -11.10
C SER A 102 -12.21 -5.73 -9.67
N ARG A 103 -13.27 -5.69 -8.87
CA ARG A 103 -13.30 -6.21 -7.50
C ARG A 103 -12.86 -7.66 -7.39
N GLU A 104 -13.14 -8.51 -8.38
CA GLU A 104 -12.75 -9.93 -8.36
C GLU A 104 -11.23 -10.07 -8.45
N LYS A 105 -10.58 -9.22 -9.26
CA LYS A 105 -9.12 -9.15 -9.33
C LYS A 105 -8.54 -8.65 -8.02
N VAL A 106 -9.16 -7.63 -7.40
CA VAL A 106 -8.75 -7.11 -6.09
C VAL A 106 -8.89 -8.19 -5.00
N GLU A 107 -10.04 -8.85 -4.92
CA GLU A 107 -10.32 -9.93 -3.99
C GLU A 107 -9.28 -11.04 -4.09
N LYS A 108 -9.03 -11.50 -5.32
CA LYS A 108 -8.03 -12.54 -5.62
C LYS A 108 -6.64 -12.12 -5.16
N ALA A 109 -6.21 -10.91 -5.54
CA ALA A 109 -4.89 -10.39 -5.17
C ALA A 109 -4.73 -10.27 -3.64
N VAL A 110 -5.75 -9.76 -2.94
CA VAL A 110 -5.74 -9.64 -1.47
C VAL A 110 -5.56 -11.01 -0.81
N ARG A 111 -6.31 -12.02 -1.28
CA ARG A 111 -6.19 -13.39 -0.77
C ARG A 111 -4.83 -14.00 -1.04
N GLU A 112 -4.33 -13.87 -2.27
CA GLU A 112 -3.03 -14.41 -2.66
C GLU A 112 -1.87 -13.79 -1.86
N VAL A 113 -1.95 -12.50 -1.54
CA VAL A 113 -0.90 -11.81 -0.76
C VAL A 113 -0.91 -12.23 0.71
N LEU A 114 -2.09 -12.42 1.32
CA LEU A 114 -2.17 -12.74 2.74
C LEU A 114 -2.01 -14.23 3.01
N VAL A 115 -2.71 -15.08 2.25
CA VAL A 115 -2.88 -16.51 2.54
C VAL A 115 -2.59 -17.43 1.34
N GLY A 116 -2.16 -16.89 0.21
CA GLY A 116 -1.76 -17.71 -0.95
C GLY A 116 -0.51 -18.54 -0.69
N GLU A 117 -0.27 -19.55 -1.53
CA GLU A 117 0.85 -20.49 -1.37
C GLU A 117 2.22 -19.79 -1.33
N GLU A 118 2.38 -18.72 -2.11
CA GLU A 118 3.62 -17.93 -2.16
C GLU A 118 3.65 -16.78 -1.12
N ALA A 119 2.60 -16.59 -0.31
CA ALA A 119 2.48 -15.44 0.57
C ALA A 119 3.64 -15.33 1.57
N GLU A 120 4.04 -16.47 2.15
CA GLU A 120 5.16 -16.52 3.08
C GLU A 120 6.50 -16.23 2.40
N GLU A 121 6.72 -16.79 1.21
CA GLU A 121 7.94 -16.53 0.45
C GLU A 121 8.04 -15.06 0.04
N ARG A 122 6.96 -14.45 -0.46
CA ARG A 122 6.91 -13.03 -0.81
C ARG A 122 7.25 -12.14 0.39
N ARG A 123 6.69 -12.45 1.57
CA ARG A 123 7.04 -11.74 2.81
C ARG A 123 8.51 -11.90 3.17
N ARG A 124 9.05 -13.12 3.11
CA ARG A 124 10.48 -13.39 3.38
C ARG A 124 11.39 -12.59 2.44
N ARG A 125 11.05 -12.52 1.15
CA ARG A 125 11.79 -11.72 0.16
C ARG A 125 11.71 -10.22 0.47
N ALA A 126 10.54 -9.72 0.87
CA ALA A 126 10.34 -8.32 1.23
C ALA A 126 11.17 -7.91 2.48
N VAL A 127 11.23 -8.76 3.52
CA VAL A 127 12.07 -8.52 4.71
C VAL A 127 13.54 -8.43 4.31
N LYS A 128 14.03 -9.38 3.52
CA LYS A 128 15.42 -9.37 3.03
C LYS A 128 15.71 -8.10 2.21
N LEU A 129 14.78 -7.66 1.37
CA LEU A 129 14.94 -6.43 0.59
C LEU A 129 15.01 -5.19 1.49
N ALA A 130 14.18 -5.12 2.53
CA ALA A 130 14.21 -4.02 3.50
C ALA A 130 15.54 -3.97 4.29
N GLU A 131 16.06 -5.13 4.69
CA GLU A 131 17.38 -5.22 5.34
C GLU A 131 18.51 -4.71 4.41
N MET A 132 18.50 -5.14 3.14
CA MET A 132 19.47 -4.66 2.15
C MET A 132 19.34 -3.15 1.91
N ALA A 133 18.11 -2.63 1.80
CA ALA A 133 17.87 -1.20 1.61
C ALA A 133 18.35 -0.39 2.83
N LYS A 134 18.14 -0.89 4.05
CA LYS A 134 18.63 -0.26 5.27
C LYS A 134 20.17 -0.22 5.29
N ALA A 135 20.82 -1.35 4.99
CA ALA A 135 22.28 -1.41 4.93
C ALA A 135 22.89 -0.49 3.85
N ALA A 136 22.19 -0.29 2.73
CA ALA A 136 22.66 0.58 1.65
C ALA A 136 22.74 2.07 2.04
N VAL A 137 21.91 2.52 2.99
CA VAL A 137 21.83 3.93 3.42
C VAL A 137 22.56 4.23 4.73
N GLU A 138 22.99 3.21 5.47
CA GLU A 138 23.83 3.36 6.67
C GLU A 138 25.26 3.82 6.32
N GLU A 139 26.00 4.36 7.29
CA GLU A 139 27.37 4.84 7.10
C GLU A 139 28.27 3.72 6.55
N GLY A 140 28.95 4.01 5.42
CA GLY A 140 29.74 3.04 4.67
C GLY A 140 28.95 2.15 3.69
N GLY A 141 27.62 2.28 3.66
CA GLY A 141 26.73 1.63 2.69
C GLY A 141 26.88 2.18 1.27
N SER A 142 26.42 1.43 0.27
CA SER A 142 26.62 1.82 -1.15
C SER A 142 25.99 3.17 -1.49
N SER A 143 24.73 3.40 -1.11
CA SER A 143 24.04 4.67 -1.39
C SER A 143 24.60 5.82 -0.57
N PHE A 144 25.07 5.56 0.65
CA PHE A 144 25.78 6.55 1.46
C PHE A 144 27.08 6.99 0.79
N ASN A 145 27.87 6.03 0.28
CA ASN A 145 29.12 6.31 -0.40
C ASN A 145 28.90 7.00 -1.74
N ASP A 146 27.88 6.60 -2.51
CA ASP A 146 27.51 7.25 -3.77
C ASP A 146 27.13 8.72 -3.54
N LEU A 147 26.32 8.99 -2.51
CA LEU A 147 25.94 10.35 -2.14
C LEU A 147 27.13 11.19 -1.67
N ASN A 148 28.03 10.62 -0.86
CA ASN A 148 29.24 11.33 -0.43
C ASN A 148 30.18 11.63 -1.60
N SER A 149 30.40 10.66 -2.50
CA SER A 149 31.20 10.85 -3.72
C SER A 149 30.63 12.00 -4.57
N PHE A 150 29.30 12.02 -4.75
CA PHE A 150 28.62 13.10 -5.45
C PHE A 150 28.81 14.47 -4.78
N ILE A 151 28.71 14.56 -3.45
CA ILE A 151 28.92 15.82 -2.71
C ILE A 151 30.37 16.30 -2.83
N GLU A 152 31.33 15.38 -2.81
CA GLU A 152 32.76 15.68 -2.98
C GLU A 152 33.05 16.25 -4.38
N GLU A 153 32.45 15.69 -5.44
CA GLU A 153 32.56 16.23 -6.81
C GLU A 153 32.07 17.68 -6.95
N PHE A 154 31.03 18.08 -6.20
CA PHE A 154 30.55 19.46 -6.18
C PHE A 154 31.41 20.41 -5.33
N SER A 155 32.23 19.85 -4.45
CA SER A 155 33.07 20.61 -3.51
C SER A 155 34.51 20.82 -4.04
N SER A 156 34.85 20.19 -5.17
CA SER A 156 36.12 20.32 -5.90
C SER A 156 36.05 21.32 -7.05
#